data_AF-A0A947BDZ3-F1
#
_entry.id   AF-A0A947BDZ3-F1
#
_cell.length_a   1.000
_cell.length_b   1.000
_cell.length_c   1.000
_cell.angle_alpha   90.00
_cell.angle_beta   90.00
_cell.angle_gamma   90.00
#
_symmetry.space_group_name_H-M   'P 1'
#
loop_
_entity.id
_entity.type
_entity.pdbx_description
1 polymer ?
#
loop_
_entity_poly.entity_id
_entity_poly.type
_entity_poly.pdbx_seq_one_letter_code
_entity_poly.pdbx_strand_id
1 'polypeptide(L)'
;MGILSILLAAVAAWVFGAVWYGVIGKQWMAASGLTEESIDRKDPAPYIVSFLCTVIVAAMFRYVIGLTALDGIVASTLLGLGLG
;
A
#
# COMPACT_ATOMS: atom_id res chain seq x y z
N MET A 1 9.78 -18.09 4.01
CA MET A 1 8.90 -17.00 3.52
C MET A 1 9.75 -15.86 2.97
N GLY A 2 9.99 -15.87 1.64
CA GLY A 2 10.97 -15.01 0.95
C GLY A 2 10.35 -13.85 0.16
N ILE A 3 11.02 -13.45 -0.93
CA ILE A 3 10.60 -12.36 -1.84
C ILE A 3 9.15 -12.50 -2.32
N LEU A 4 8.68 -13.72 -2.57
CA LEU A 4 7.30 -13.96 -3.00
C LEU A 4 6.24 -13.41 -2.02
N SER A 5 6.45 -13.57 -0.70
CA SER A 5 5.50 -13.03 0.29
C SER A 5 5.48 -11.50 0.30
N ILE A 6 6.61 -10.85 0.03
CA ILE A 6 6.71 -9.39 -0.08
C ILE A 6 5.92 -8.92 -1.30
N LEU A 7 6.12 -9.57 -2.46
CA LEU A 7 5.43 -9.20 -3.69
C LEU A 7 3.92 -9.42 -3.59
N LEU A 8 3.47 -10.54 -3.01
CA LEU A 8 2.04 -10.80 -2.81
C LEU A 8 1.39 -9.80 -1.85
N ALA A 9 2.06 -9.44 -0.75
CA ALA A 9 1.58 -8.43 0.18
C ALA A 9 1.52 -7.04 -0.48
N ALA A 10 2.53 -6.68 -1.27
CA ALA A 10 2.56 -5.41 -2.01
C ALA A 10 1.43 -5.32 -3.03
N VAL A 11 1.18 -6.39 -3.80
CA VAL A 11 0.04 -6.45 -4.75
C VAL A 11 -1.29 -6.32 -4.02
N ALA A 12 -1.48 -7.04 -2.90
CA ALA A 12 -2.71 -6.94 -2.12
C ALA A 12 -2.94 -5.52 -1.59
N ALA A 13 -1.91 -4.87 -1.04
CA ALA A 13 -1.97 -3.49 -0.55
C ALA A 13 -2.22 -2.49 -1.70
N TRP A 14 -1.58 -2.68 -2.85
CA TRP A 14 -1.75 -1.82 -4.01
C TRP A 14 -3.16 -1.91 -4.61
N VAL A 15 -3.72 -3.13 -4.72
CA VAL A 15 -5.12 -3.35 -5.13
C VAL A 15 -6.09 -2.75 -4.12
N PHE A 16 -5.84 -2.91 -2.82
CA PHE A 16 -6.65 -2.25 -1.79
C PHE A 16 -6.63 -0.73 -1.95
N GLY A 17 -5.46 -0.13 -2.18
CA GLY A 17 -5.32 1.29 -2.47
C GLY A 17 -6.09 1.72 -3.72
N ALA A 18 -6.01 0.94 -4.80
CA ALA A 18 -6.77 1.20 -6.03
C ALA A 18 -8.28 1.18 -5.80
N VAL A 19 -8.78 0.25 -4.98
CA VAL A 19 -10.21 0.22 -4.58
C VAL A 19 -10.55 1.42 -3.71
N TRP A 20 -9.73 1.75 -2.71
CA TRP A 20 -9.94 2.90 -1.82
C TRP A 20 -10.04 4.22 -2.59
N TYR A 21 -9.05 4.51 -3.45
CA TYR A 21 -9.06 5.70 -4.29
C TYR A 21 -10.08 5.62 -5.43
N GLY A 22 -10.49 4.43 -5.87
CA GLY A 22 -11.58 4.27 -6.82
C GLY A 22 -12.95 4.64 -6.24
N VAL A 23 -13.21 4.31 -4.98
CA VAL A 23 -14.51 4.52 -4.31
C VAL A 23 -14.68 5.96 -3.80
N ILE A 24 -13.65 6.52 -3.17
CA ILE A 24 -13.71 7.87 -2.55
C ILE A 24 -12.72 8.88 -3.16
N GLY A 25 -12.19 8.60 -4.35
CA GLY A 25 -11.16 9.42 -5.00
C GLY A 25 -11.57 10.87 -5.24
N LYS A 26 -12.84 11.13 -5.55
CA LYS A 26 -13.32 12.51 -5.80
C LYS A 26 -13.21 13.39 -4.56
N GLN A 27 -13.49 12.83 -3.39
CA GLN A 27 -13.35 13.51 -2.10
C GLN A 27 -11.87 13.81 -1.79
N TRP A 28 -10.98 12.86 -2.08
CA TRP A 28 -9.53 13.06 -1.93
C TRP A 28 -8.98 14.13 -2.88
N MET A 29 -9.44 14.13 -4.14
CA MET A 29 -9.09 15.15 -5.12
C MET A 29 -9.53 16.53 -4.66
N ALA A 30 -10.79 16.68 -4.22
CA ALA A 30 -11.30 17.93 -3.70
C ALA A 30 -10.52 18.42 -2.46
N ALA A 31 -10.22 17.52 -1.52
CA ALA A 31 -9.42 17.84 -0.34
C ALA A 31 -7.98 18.24 -0.69
N SER A 32 -7.45 17.74 -1.81
CA SER A 32 -6.11 18.05 -2.31
C SER A 32 -6.08 19.22 -3.29
N GLY A 33 -7.22 19.89 -3.54
CA GLY A 33 -7.34 20.99 -4.50
C GLY A 33 -7.14 20.58 -5.97
N LEU A 34 -7.31 19.29 -6.29
CA LEU A 34 -7.15 18.74 -7.63
C LEU A 34 -8.50 18.61 -8.35
N THR A 35 -8.49 18.81 -9.66
CA THR A 35 -9.64 18.60 -10.55
C THR A 35 -9.38 17.40 -11.47
N GLU A 36 -10.44 16.80 -12.05
CA GLU A 36 -10.25 15.68 -13.01
C GLU A 36 -9.44 16.11 -14.24
N GLU A 37 -9.53 17.38 -14.63
CA GLU A 37 -8.79 17.97 -15.75
C GLU A 37 -7.29 18.15 -15.44
N SER A 38 -6.93 18.27 -14.16
CA SER A 38 -5.53 18.41 -13.72
C SER A 38 -4.77 17.08 -13.68
N ILE A 39 -5.45 15.95 -13.90
CA ILE A 39 -4.87 14.61 -13.79
C ILE A 39 -4.70 14.00 -15.19
N ASP A 40 -3.45 13.73 -15.58
CA ASP A 40 -3.19 12.90 -16.75
C ASP A 40 -3.35 11.41 -16.41
N ARG A 41 -4.48 10.83 -16.81
CA ARG A 41 -4.74 9.40 -16.60
C ARG A 41 -3.85 8.48 -17.42
N LYS A 42 -3.17 9.00 -18.45
CA LYS A 42 -2.27 8.22 -19.31
C LYS A 42 -0.85 8.19 -18.76
N ASP A 43 -0.50 9.04 -17.80
CA ASP A 43 0.81 9.00 -17.16
C ASP A 43 0.94 7.73 -16.31
N PRO A 44 1.83 6.78 -16.68
CA PRO A 44 2.03 5.57 -15.91
C PRO A 44 2.86 5.81 -14.65
N ALA A 45 3.56 6.95 -14.53
CA ALA A 45 4.54 7.18 -13.48
C ALA A 45 3.95 7.07 -12.06
N PRO A 46 2.78 7.67 -11.73
CA PRO A 46 2.19 7.54 -10.40
C PRO A 46 1.85 6.09 -10.02
N TYR A 47 1.41 5.28 -10.98
CA TYR A 47 1.07 3.87 -10.76
C TYR A 47 2.32 3.02 -10.50
N ILE A 48 3.38 3.25 -11.26
CA ILE A 48 4.66 2.53 -11.09
C ILE A 48 5.31 2.93 -9.77
N VAL A 49 5.39 4.23 -9.49
CA VAL A 49 6.01 4.75 -8.27
C VAL A 49 5.24 4.27 -7.03
N SER A 50 3.90 4.34 -7.04
CA SER A 50 3.09 3.82 -5.93
C SER A 50 3.31 2.32 -5.72
N PHE A 51 3.35 1.51 -6.78
CA PHE A 51 3.63 0.08 -6.64
C PHE A 51 5.01 -0.18 -6.04
N LEU A 52 6.06 0.50 -6.52
CA LEU A 52 7.41 0.37 -5.95
C LEU A 52 7.45 0.78 -4.46
N CYS A 53 6.76 1.87 -4.09
CA CYS A 53 6.60 2.27 -2.70
C CYS A 53 5.90 1.17 -1.86
N THR A 54 4.83 0.55 -2.37
CA THR A 54 4.16 -0.55 -1.65
C THR A 54 5.07 -1.77 -1.46
N VAL A 55 5.93 -2.09 -2.43
CA VAL A 55 6.95 -3.16 -2.30
C VAL A 55 7.95 -2.83 -1.20
N ILE A 56 8.44 -1.60 -1.14
CA ILE A 56 9.35 -1.14 -0.09
C ILE A 56 8.68 -1.25 1.28
N VAL A 57 7.45 -0.76 1.42
CA VAL A 57 6.67 -0.85 2.67
C VAL A 57 6.46 -2.31 3.10
N ALA A 58 6.08 -3.19 2.17
CA ALA A 58 5.91 -4.62 2.45
C ALA A 58 7.23 -5.28 2.89
N ALA A 59 8.36 -4.90 2.29
CA ALA A 59 9.68 -5.37 2.68
C ALA A 59 10.07 -4.89 4.08
N MET A 60 9.81 -3.61 4.39
CA MET A 60 10.01 -3.05 5.73
C MET A 60 9.16 -3.77 6.77
N PHE A 61 7.89 -4.03 6.48
CA PHE A 61 6.99 -4.74 7.39
C PHE A 61 7.48 -6.16 7.67
N ARG A 62 7.91 -6.88 6.62
CA ARG A 62 8.53 -8.21 6.75
C ARG A 62 9.82 -8.18 7.57
N TYR A 63 10.61 -7.11 7.45
CA TYR A 63 11.82 -6.91 8.23
C TYR A 63 11.48 -6.70 9.71
N VAL A 64 10.52 -5.80 10.02
CA VAL A 64 10.07 -5.54 11.40
C VAL A 64 9.52 -6.81 12.05
N ILE A 65 8.63 -7.55 11.38
CA ILE A 65 8.13 -8.84 11.90
C ILE A 65 9.30 -9.80 12.18
N GLY A 66 10.30 -9.86 11.29
CA GLY A 66 11.46 -10.72 11.47
C GLY A 66 12.40 -10.31 12.62
N LEU A 67 12.37 -9.06 13.05
CA LEU A 67 13.10 -8.59 14.24
C LEU A 67 12.34 -8.87 15.54
N THR A 68 11.02 -9.04 15.45
CA THR A 68 10.17 -9.35 16.59
C THR A 68 10.06 -10.86 16.80
N ALA A 69 9.82 -11.30 18.03
CA ALA A 69 9.44 -12.69 18.32
C ALA A 69 7.93 -12.93 18.08
N LEU A 70 7.31 -12.18 17.16
CA LEU A 70 5.89 -12.32 16.86
C LEU A 70 5.69 -13.52 15.93
N ASP A 71 4.92 -14.48 16.42
CA ASP A 71 4.48 -15.63 15.65
C ASP A 71 2.96 -15.63 15.49
N GLY A 72 2.53 -16.07 14.31
CA GLY A 72 1.12 -16.24 13.98
C GLY A 72 0.43 -14.98 13.43
N ILE A 73 -0.71 -15.23 12.79
CA ILE A 73 -1.46 -14.22 12.03
C ILE A 73 -2.02 -13.12 12.92
N VAL A 74 -2.55 -13.46 14.10
CA VAL A 74 -3.17 -12.49 15.02
C VAL A 74 -2.15 -11.46 15.51
N ALA A 75 -0.99 -11.92 15.98
CA ALA A 75 0.07 -11.06 16.48
C ALA A 75 0.62 -10.13 15.38
N SER A 76 0.84 -10.69 14.18
CA SER A 76 1.32 -9.93 13.02
C SER A 76 0.30 -8.91 12.51
N THR A 77 -1.00 -9.25 12.52
CA THR A 77 -2.07 -8.33 12.13
C THR A 77 -2.24 -7.20 13.15
N LEU A 78 -2.17 -7.49 14.45
CA LEU A 78 -2.25 -6.47 15.49
C LEU A 78 -1.08 -5.49 15.41
N LEU A 79 0.13 -5.96 15.11
CA LEU A 79 1.26 -5.08 14.83
C LEU A 79 0.95 -4.13 13.67
N GLY A 80 0.36 -4.64 12.59
CA GLY A 80 -0.01 -3.83 11.43
C GLY A 80 -1.02 -2.76 11.78
N LEU A 81 -2.13 -3.14 12.40
CA LEU A 81 -3.18 -2.22 12.83
C LEU A 81 -2.69 -1.21 13.88
N GLY A 82 -1.72 -1.59 14.73
CA GLY A 82 -1.13 -0.70 15.73
C GLY A 82 -0.20 0.36 15.14
N LEU A 83 0.35 0.13 13.95
CA LEU A 83 1.19 1.10 13.24
C LEU A 83 0.37 2.13 12.44
N GLY A 84 -0.90 1.85 12.14
CA GLY A 84 -1.83 2.71 11.41
C GLY A 84 -2.71 1.95 10.44
#